data_AF-A0A136Q659-F1
#
_entry.id   AF-A0A136Q659-F1
#
_cell.length_a   1.000
_cell.length_b   1.000
_cell.length_c   1.000
_cell.angle_alpha   90.00
_cell.angle_beta   90.00
_cell.angle_gamma   90.00
#
_symmetry.space_group_name_H-M   'P 1'
#
loop_
_entity.id
_entity.type
_entity.pdbx_description
1 polymer ?
#
loop_
_entity_poly.entity_id
_entity_poly.type
_entity_poly.pdbx_seq_one_letter_code
_entity_poly.pdbx_strand_id
1 'polypeptide(L)'
;MSRIKINESKIGRYGRMRLVFIKEHRKDLYTELLFSGSLEDYLCELNKEVLDRIWEYTCQIAKEQGIDEELKAHDQMAWVGTMNAIKAQAEEVILNEIIRE
;
A
#
# COMPACT_ATOMS: atom_id res chain seq x y z
N MET A 1 21.96 16.41 -16.38
CA MET A 1 20.57 16.20 -15.93
C MET A 1 20.61 15.98 -14.43
N SER A 2 20.04 16.91 -13.65
CA SER A 2 19.94 16.76 -12.20
C SER A 2 19.11 15.52 -11.89
N ARG A 3 19.65 14.57 -11.12
CA ARG A 3 18.85 13.47 -10.57
C ARG A 3 17.83 14.10 -9.64
N ILE A 4 16.57 14.14 -10.02
CA ILE A 4 15.49 14.53 -9.13
C ILE A 4 15.56 13.57 -7.92
N LYS A 5 15.93 14.13 -6.77
CA LYS A 5 16.08 13.41 -5.50
C LYS A 5 14.68 13.23 -4.92
N ILE A 6 14.01 12.16 -5.31
CA ILE A 6 12.78 11.73 -4.63
C ILE A 6 13.18 11.21 -3.25
N ASN A 7 12.49 11.66 -2.21
CA ASN A 7 12.75 11.14 -0.88
C ASN A 7 12.05 9.78 -0.71
N GLU A 8 12.77 8.70 -1.00
CA GLU A 8 12.26 7.32 -0.95
C GLU A 8 11.71 6.89 0.41
N SER A 9 12.14 7.52 1.52
CA SER A 9 11.60 7.21 2.85
C SER A 9 10.24 7.85 3.09
N LYS A 10 9.96 9.01 2.47
CA LYS A 10 8.67 9.70 2.60
C LYS A 10 7.55 9.03 1.81
N ILE A 11 7.84 8.58 0.58
CA ILE A 11 6.83 7.98 -0.30
C ILE A 11 6.38 6.57 0.14
N GLY A 12 7.05 5.97 1.13
CA GLY A 12 6.67 4.67 1.68
C GLY A 12 6.87 3.48 0.72
N ARG A 13 6.46 2.28 1.17
CA ARG A 13 6.66 1.03 0.41
C ARG A 13 5.88 1.02 -0.90
N TYR A 14 4.61 1.40 -0.84
CA TYR A 14 3.70 1.32 -1.98
C TYR A 14 3.94 2.45 -2.98
N GLY A 15 4.33 3.64 -2.50
CA GLY A 15 4.80 4.71 -3.38
C GLY A 15 6.05 4.31 -4.16
N ARG A 16 7.01 3.61 -3.54
CA ARG A 16 8.16 3.05 -4.29
C ARG A 16 7.74 2.03 -5.35
N MET A 17 6.81 1.13 -5.02
CA MET A 17 6.29 0.16 -5.99
C MET A 17 5.61 0.85 -7.18
N ARG A 18 4.75 1.84 -6.91
CA ARG A 18 4.10 2.64 -7.96
C ARG A 18 5.11 3.41 -8.80
N LEU A 19 6.14 3.99 -8.19
CA LEU A 19 7.20 4.70 -8.90
C LEU A 19 7.92 3.80 -9.93
N VAL A 20 8.25 2.56 -9.54
CA VAL A 20 8.84 1.58 -10.46
C VAL A 20 7.86 1.29 -11.61
N PHE A 21 6.61 1.00 -11.28
CA PHE A 21 5.57 0.70 -12.26
C PHE A 21 5.37 1.83 -13.28
N ILE A 22 5.22 3.08 -12.85
CA ILE A 22 4.97 4.19 -13.77
C ILE A 22 6.20 4.51 -14.64
N LYS A 23 7.42 4.27 -14.16
CA LYS A 23 8.63 4.43 -14.98
C LYS A 23 8.74 3.39 -16.09
N GLU A 24 8.30 2.17 -15.82
CA GLU A 24 8.39 1.06 -16.76
C GLU A 24 7.21 1.02 -17.73
N HIS A 25 5.99 1.23 -17.21
CA HIS A 25 4.75 0.99 -17.94
C HIS A 25 3.93 2.25 -18.25
N ARG A 26 4.13 3.38 -17.53
CA ARG A 26 3.33 4.62 -17.69
C ARG A 26 4.23 5.87 -17.77
N LYS A 27 5.16 5.87 -18.73
CA LYS A 27 6.18 6.93 -18.89
C LYS A 27 5.60 8.33 -19.07
N ASP A 28 4.45 8.44 -19.71
CA ASP A 28 3.77 9.72 -19.92
C ASP A 28 3.34 10.34 -18.57
N LEU A 29 2.67 9.55 -17.72
CA LEU A 29 2.29 9.96 -16.37
C LEU A 29 3.51 10.29 -15.51
N TYR A 30 4.56 9.47 -15.57
CA TYR A 30 5.80 9.76 -14.85
C TYR A 30 6.38 11.11 -15.27
N THR A 31 6.42 11.39 -16.58
CA THR A 31 6.98 12.62 -17.14
C THR A 31 6.14 13.83 -16.78
N GLU A 32 4.82 13.71 -16.86
CA GLU A 32 3.86 14.75 -16.43
C GLU A 32 4.06 15.12 -14.95
N LEU A 33 4.05 14.13 -14.05
CA LEU A 33 4.26 14.32 -12.61
C LEU A 33 5.64 14.88 -12.29
N LEU A 34 6.64 14.55 -13.11
CA LEU A 34 8.00 15.06 -12.96
C LEU A 34 8.09 16.54 -13.33
N PHE A 35 7.44 16.94 -14.43
CA PHE A 35 7.43 18.33 -14.89
C PHE A 35 6.51 19.22 -14.05
N SER A 36 5.41 18.68 -13.53
CA SER A 36 4.54 19.40 -12.58
C SER A 36 5.19 19.56 -11.20
N GLY A 37 6.18 18.73 -10.86
CA GLY A 37 6.79 18.68 -9.54
C GLY A 37 5.93 17.99 -8.47
N SER A 38 4.78 17.39 -8.84
CA SER A 38 3.85 16.75 -7.91
C SER A 38 4.12 15.26 -7.68
N LEU A 39 5.21 14.73 -8.23
CA LEU A 39 5.54 13.30 -8.16
C LEU A 39 5.69 12.79 -6.72
N GLU A 40 6.39 13.51 -5.83
CA GLU A 40 6.57 13.06 -4.43
C GLU A 40 5.24 13.00 -3.68
N ASP A 41 4.41 14.04 -3.83
CA ASP A 41 3.11 14.15 -3.16
C ASP A 41 2.15 13.06 -3.66
N TYR A 42 2.06 12.86 -4.98
CA TYR A 42 1.26 11.79 -5.58
C TYR A 42 1.61 10.41 -5.01
N LEU A 43 2.90 10.09 -4.90
CA LEU A 43 3.34 8.81 -4.37
C LEU A 43 3.09 8.67 -2.86
N CYS A 44 3.18 9.78 -2.11
CA CYS A 44 2.85 9.80 -0.67
C CYS A 44 1.36 9.59 -0.44
N GLU A 45 0.51 10.25 -1.22
CA GLU A 45 -0.95 10.11 -1.17
C GLU A 45 -1.37 8.70 -1.54
N LEU A 46 -0.86 8.16 -2.64
CA LEU A 46 -1.13 6.79 -3.05
C LEU A 46 -0.67 5.77 -2.00
N ASN A 47 0.48 6.00 -1.36
CA ASN A 47 0.93 5.12 -0.28
C ASN A 47 -0.03 5.12 0.92
N LYS A 48 -0.60 6.28 1.27
CA LYS A 48 -1.62 6.37 2.32
C LYS A 48 -2.90 5.64 1.91
N GLU A 49 -3.40 5.90 0.70
CA GLU A 49 -4.60 5.25 0.17
C GLU A 49 -4.47 3.71 0.17
N VAL A 50 -3.33 3.19 -0.29
CA VAL A 50 -3.07 1.74 -0.28
C VAL A 50 -3.05 1.19 1.15
N LEU A 51 -2.42 1.88 2.10
CA LEU A 51 -2.39 1.47 3.50
C LEU A 51 -3.78 1.46 4.13
N ASP A 52 -4.56 2.52 3.90
CA ASP A 52 -5.91 2.68 4.44
C ASP A 52 -6.84 1.59 3.90
N ARG A 53 -6.80 1.30 2.60
CA ARG A 53 -7.60 0.22 2.00
C ARG A 53 -7.17 -1.17 2.48
N ILE A 54 -5.87 -1.43 2.62
CA ILE A 54 -5.39 -2.70 3.19
C ILE A 54 -5.92 -2.85 4.62
N TRP A 55 -5.88 -1.78 5.41
CA TRP A 55 -6.41 -1.78 6.77
C TRP A 55 -7.91 -2.04 6.81
N GLU A 56 -8.71 -1.32 6.02
CA GLU A 56 -10.15 -1.50 5.93
C GLU A 56 -10.54 -2.93 5.53
N TYR A 57 -9.90 -3.46 4.48
CA TYR A 57 -10.13 -4.82 4.01
C TYR A 57 -9.72 -5.87 5.05
N THR A 58 -8.61 -5.63 5.76
CA THR A 58 -8.17 -6.51 6.85
C THR A 58 -9.19 -6.52 7.99
N CYS A 59 -9.68 -5.36 8.41
CA CYS A 59 -10.71 -5.24 9.44
C CYS A 59 -12.03 -5.91 9.01
N GLN A 60 -12.40 -5.79 7.74
CA GLN A 60 -13.60 -6.42 7.21
C GLN A 60 -13.50 -7.95 7.29
N ILE A 61 -12.42 -8.54 6.76
CA ILE A 61 -12.23 -10.00 6.79
C ILE A 61 -12.10 -10.51 8.23
N ALA A 62 -11.37 -9.79 9.10
CA ALA A 62 -11.24 -10.18 10.49
C ALA A 62 -12.61 -10.24 11.18
N LYS A 63 -13.47 -9.25 10.93
CA LYS A 63 -14.85 -9.23 11.44
C LYS A 63 -15.69 -10.37 10.88
N GLU A 64 -15.57 -10.67 9.60
CA GLU A 64 -16.29 -11.79 8.95
C GLU A 64 -15.85 -13.16 9.50
N GLN A 65 -14.57 -13.30 9.86
CA GLN A 65 -14.01 -14.53 10.43
C GLN A 65 -14.18 -14.63 11.96
N GLY A 66 -14.82 -13.64 12.61
CA GLY A 66 -14.98 -13.61 14.07
C GLY A 66 -13.65 -13.47 14.81
N ILE A 67 -12.63 -12.87 14.19
CA ILE A 67 -11.34 -12.59 14.80
C ILE A 67 -11.46 -11.28 15.57
N ASP A 68 -11.72 -11.42 16.86
CA ASP A 68 -11.98 -10.32 17.76
C ASP A 68 -11.00 -10.29 18.96
N GLU A 69 -11.30 -9.43 19.92
CA GLU A 69 -10.51 -9.26 21.14
C GLU A 69 -10.54 -10.50 22.05
N GLU A 70 -11.54 -11.39 21.92
CA GLU A 70 -11.61 -12.62 22.69
C GLU A 70 -10.56 -13.63 22.21
N LEU A 71 -10.39 -13.79 20.89
CA LEU A 71 -9.30 -14.60 20.35
C LEU A 71 -7.94 -14.04 20.76
N LYS A 72 -7.79 -12.71 20.74
CA LYS A 72 -6.54 -12.05 21.17
C LYS A 72 -6.24 -12.29 22.65
N ALA A 73 -7.25 -12.35 23.50
CA ALA A 73 -7.12 -12.58 24.94
C ALA A 73 -6.79 -14.04 25.26
N HIS A 74 -7.35 -15.00 24.51
CA HIS A 74 -7.10 -16.43 24.71
C HIS A 74 -5.82 -16.93 24.03
N ASP A 75 -5.56 -16.51 22.80
CA ASP A 75 -4.40 -16.94 22.00
C ASP A 75 -3.87 -15.80 21.13
N GLN A 76 -3.02 -14.98 21.74
CA GLN A 76 -2.39 -13.85 21.09
C GLN A 76 -1.52 -14.27 19.88
N MET A 77 -0.87 -15.43 19.92
CA MET A 77 -0.02 -15.87 18.80
C MET A 77 -0.86 -16.28 17.59
N ALA A 78 -1.95 -17.02 17.81
CA ALA A 78 -2.91 -17.34 16.77
C ALA A 78 -3.54 -16.05 16.19
N TRP A 79 -3.93 -15.11 17.04
CA TRP A 79 -4.49 -13.83 16.60
C TRP A 79 -3.52 -13.05 15.69
N VAL A 80 -2.25 -12.90 16.11
CA VAL A 80 -1.22 -12.23 15.28
C VAL A 80 -1.01 -12.99 13.96
N GLY A 81 -0.93 -14.32 14.02
CA GLY A 81 -0.76 -15.16 12.83
C GLY A 81 -1.87 -14.96 11.81
N THR A 82 -3.13 -14.99 12.26
CA THR A 82 -4.28 -14.86 11.37
C THR A 82 -4.45 -13.43 10.86
N MET A 83 -4.25 -12.42 11.70
CA MET A 83 -4.25 -11.02 11.25
C MET A 83 -3.17 -10.75 10.18
N ASN A 84 -2.00 -11.36 10.31
CA ASN A 84 -0.95 -11.27 9.29
C ASN A 84 -1.35 -11.97 7.98
N ALA A 85 -1.99 -13.14 8.06
CA ALA A 85 -2.48 -13.85 6.87
C ALA A 85 -3.55 -13.04 6.13
N ILE A 86 -4.52 -12.47 6.86
CA ILE A 86 -5.56 -11.60 6.30
C ILE A 86 -4.94 -10.36 5.67
N LYS A 87 -3.99 -9.71 6.35
CA LYS A 87 -3.29 -8.55 5.81
C LYS A 87 -2.54 -8.87 4.53
N ALA A 88 -1.88 -10.03 4.45
CA ALA A 88 -1.20 -10.46 3.23
C ALA A 88 -2.18 -10.63 2.06
N GLN A 89 -3.34 -11.24 2.31
CA GLN A 89 -4.42 -11.34 1.33
C GLN A 89 -4.93 -9.96 0.88
N ALA A 90 -5.17 -9.06 1.83
CA ALA A 90 -5.58 -7.68 1.55
C ALA A 90 -4.55 -6.95 0.68
N GLU A 91 -3.26 -7.10 1.02
CA GLU A 91 -2.16 -6.50 0.28
C GLU A 91 -2.12 -7.00 -1.17
N GLU A 92 -2.29 -8.30 -1.42
CA GLU A 92 -2.32 -8.84 -2.78
C GLU A 92 -3.48 -8.27 -3.63
N VAL A 93 -4.68 -8.17 -3.07
CA VAL A 93 -5.85 -7.61 -3.77
C VAL A 93 -5.62 -6.14 -4.12
N ILE A 94 -5.26 -5.31 -3.13
CA ILE A 94 -5.11 -3.87 -3.32
C ILE A 94 -3.93 -3.54 -4.24
N LEU A 95 -2.83 -4.31 -4.19
CA LEU A 95 -1.70 -4.13 -5.10
C LEU A 95 -2.08 -4.38 -6.55
N ASN A 96 -2.97 -5.35 -6.81
CA ASN A 96 -3.46 -5.62 -8.16
C ASN A 96 -4.40 -4.52 -8.67
N GLU A 97 -5.18 -3.91 -7.80
CA GLU A 97 -6.11 -2.84 -8.17
C GLU A 97 -5.39 -1.50 -8.39
N ILE A 98 -4.57 -1.05 -7.45
CA ILE A 98 -4.08 0.35 -7.42
C ILE A 98 -2.72 0.50 -8.07
N ILE A 99 -1.83 -0.49 -7.90
CA ILE A 99 -0.45 -0.36 -8.40
C ILE A 99 -0.35 -0.79 -9.87
N ARG A 100 -1.19 -1.70 -10.35
CA ARG A 100 -1.11 -2.27 -11.71
C ARG A 100 -2.05 -1.64 -12.74
N GLU A 101 -2.92 -0.71 -12.33
CA GLU A 101 -3.77 0.10 -13.22
C GLU A 101 -3.01 1.30 -13.84
#